data_AF-A0A835G770-F1
#
_entry.id   AF-A0A835G770-F1
#
_cell.length_a   1.000
_cell.length_b   1.000
_cell.length_c   1.000
_cell.angle_alpha   90.00
_cell.angle_beta   90.00
_cell.angle_gamma   90.00
#
_symmetry.space_group_name_H-M   'P 1'
#
loop_
_entity.id
_entity.type
_entity.pdbx_description
1 polymer ?
#
loop_
_entity_poly.entity_id
_entity_poly.type
_entity_poly.pdbx_seq_one_letter_code
_entity_poly.pdbx_strand_id
1 'polypeptide(L)'
;MFINKHITIHILCAVYYVVGQQDKESKFGEIVKRTVIAAAHTCMDHVNATTKDLENLRNEPPYPETSACIVKCLLEKIGVVKSNRYSKMGFMTAVTPLVFTNKKKMEHMRTVSENCDKEVNHKHETPCQLGNEVTTCIFKYAPELHFKS
;
A
#
# COMPACT_ATOMS: atom_id res chain seq x y z
N MET A 1 43.80 18.77 -32.40
CA MET A 1 42.45 18.15 -32.37
C MET A 1 42.33 17.24 -31.15
N PHE A 2 42.24 17.79 -29.93
CA PHE A 2 42.27 16.99 -28.67
C PHE A 2 41.22 17.39 -27.62
N ILE A 3 40.35 18.36 -27.92
CA ILE A 3 39.39 18.91 -26.94
C ILE A 3 38.08 18.08 -26.88
N ASN A 4 37.80 17.25 -27.90
CA ASN A 4 36.49 16.59 -28.06
C ASN A 4 36.33 15.24 -27.34
N LYS A 5 37.40 14.65 -26.78
CA LYS A 5 37.35 13.30 -26.17
C LYS A 5 37.05 13.32 -24.67
N HIS A 6 37.45 14.39 -23.97
CA HIS A 6 37.22 14.55 -22.54
C HIS A 6 35.77 14.92 -22.20
N ILE A 7 35.12 15.73 -23.03
CA ILE A 7 33.72 16.15 -22.83
C ILE A 7 32.77 14.94 -22.90
N THR A 8 32.99 14.04 -23.86
CA THR A 8 32.17 12.84 -24.04
C THR A 8 32.29 11.87 -22.86
N ILE A 9 33.49 11.76 -22.26
CA ILE A 9 33.72 10.91 -21.08
C ILE A 9 33.00 11.46 -19.85
N HIS A 10 33.02 12.78 -19.61
CA HIS A 10 32.31 13.37 -18.47
C HIS A 10 30.79 13.27 -18.61
N ILE A 11 30.25 13.42 -19.83
CA ILE A 11 28.82 13.26 -20.08
C ILE A 11 28.40 11.79 -19.88
N LEU A 12 29.19 10.83 -20.38
CA LEU A 12 28.94 9.40 -20.13
C LEU A 12 28.99 9.08 -18.64
N CYS A 13 30.01 9.55 -17.90
CA CYS A 13 30.09 9.35 -16.46
C CYS A 13 28.91 9.99 -15.70
N ALA A 14 28.44 11.17 -16.10
CA ALA A 14 27.27 11.81 -15.50
C ALA A 14 25.98 11.03 -15.79
N VAL A 15 25.80 10.52 -17.02
CA VAL A 15 24.67 9.66 -17.38
C VAL A 15 24.73 8.35 -16.60
N TYR A 16 25.89 7.70 -16.47
CA TYR A 16 26.07 6.52 -15.62
C TYR A 16 25.78 6.80 -14.13
N TYR A 17 26.16 7.98 -13.63
CA TYR A 17 25.86 8.40 -12.25
C TYR A 17 24.35 8.61 -12.02
N VAL A 18 23.66 9.23 -12.98
CA VAL A 18 22.20 9.46 -12.92
C VAL A 18 21.43 8.14 -13.06
N VAL A 19 21.89 7.23 -13.92
CA VAL A 19 21.30 5.89 -14.09
C VAL A 19 21.60 4.97 -12.89
N GLY A 20 22.67 5.22 -12.13
CA GLY A 20 23.04 4.47 -10.93
C GLY A 20 22.27 4.82 -9.64
N GLN A 21 21.29 5.74 -9.69
CA GLN A 21 20.47 6.11 -8.52
C GLN A 21 19.14 5.35 -8.40
N GLN A 22 18.87 4.37 -9.27
CA GLN A 22 17.66 3.55 -9.16
C GLN A 22 17.98 2.29 -8.33
N ASP A 23 17.25 2.12 -7.23
CA ASP A 23 17.26 1.02 -6.27
C ASP A 23 18.32 1.02 -5.15
N LYS A 24 18.26 2.03 -4.26
CA LYS A 24 18.50 1.76 -2.84
C LYS A 24 17.16 1.41 -2.20
N GLU A 25 16.93 0.15 -1.84
CA GLU A 25 16.00 -0.18 -0.74
C GLU A 25 16.37 0.73 0.44
N SER A 26 15.53 1.72 0.74
CA SER A 26 15.82 2.63 1.83
C SER A 26 15.63 1.89 3.15
N LYS A 27 16.48 2.15 4.16
CA LYS A 27 16.32 1.62 5.53
C LYS A 27 14.89 1.81 6.06
N PHE A 28 14.20 2.85 5.60
CA PHE A 28 12.80 3.11 5.90
C PHE A 28 11.86 2.04 5.33
N GLY A 29 12.07 1.60 4.09
CA GLY A 29 11.29 0.51 3.48
C GLY A 29 11.43 -0.81 4.25
N GLU A 30 12.63 -1.15 4.72
CA GLU A 30 12.88 -2.35 5.52
C GLU A 30 12.14 -2.29 6.88
N ILE A 31 12.15 -1.14 7.54
CA ILE A 31 11.42 -0.90 8.80
C ILE A 31 9.91 -1.02 8.58
N VAL A 32 9.38 -0.41 7.51
CA VAL A 32 7.96 -0.52 7.15
C VAL A 32 7.58 -1.98 6.91
N LYS A 33 8.37 -2.72 6.12
CA LYS A 33 8.14 -4.13 5.82
C LYS A 33 8.09 -4.98 7.10
N ARG A 34 9.06 -4.82 8.01
CA ARG A 34 9.07 -5.55 9.30
C ARG A 34 7.84 -5.21 10.15
N THR A 35 7.46 -3.93 10.19
CA THR A 35 6.29 -3.48 10.95
C THR A 35 4.99 -4.07 10.41
N VAL A 36 4.83 -4.11 9.08
CA VAL A 36 3.67 -4.71 8.41
C VAL A 36 3.61 -6.22 8.68
N ILE A 37 4.75 -6.92 8.60
CA ILE A 37 4.81 -8.37 8.90
C ILE A 37 4.43 -8.64 10.36
N ALA A 38 4.98 -7.89 11.31
CA ALA A 38 4.63 -8.03 12.73
C ALA A 38 3.14 -7.74 13.01
N ALA A 39 2.58 -6.72 12.34
CA ALA A 39 1.16 -6.40 12.41
C ALA A 39 0.30 -7.53 11.82
N ALA A 40 0.73 -8.15 10.72
CA ALA A 40 0.04 -9.29 10.11
C ALA A 40 0.01 -10.49 11.05
N HIS A 41 1.14 -10.85 11.67
CA HIS A 41 1.18 -11.91 12.69
C HIS A 41 0.25 -11.62 13.87
N THR A 42 0.27 -10.40 14.41
CA THR A 42 -0.65 -10.00 15.48
C THR A 42 -2.11 -10.13 15.07
N CYS A 43 -2.43 -9.78 13.82
CA CYS A 43 -3.79 -9.90 13.30
C CYS A 43 -4.21 -11.35 13.06
N MET A 44 -3.28 -12.22 12.65
CA MET A 44 -3.55 -13.65 12.56
C MET A 44 -3.91 -14.24 13.92
N ASP A 45 -3.11 -13.93 14.95
CA ASP A 45 -3.36 -14.41 16.31
C ASP A 45 -4.72 -13.94 16.82
N HIS A 46 -5.07 -12.67 16.57
CA HIS A 46 -6.34 -12.09 16.98
C HIS A 46 -7.57 -12.76 16.34
N VAL A 47 -7.44 -13.26 15.11
CA VAL A 47 -8.56 -13.86 14.36
C VAL A 47 -8.43 -15.39 14.26
N ASN A 48 -7.49 -15.99 15.00
CA ASN A 48 -7.18 -17.42 14.96
C ASN A 48 -6.90 -17.95 13.54
N ALA A 49 -6.15 -17.19 12.75
CA ALA A 49 -5.79 -17.57 11.39
C ALA A 49 -4.56 -18.47 11.29
N THR A 50 -4.44 -19.14 10.16
CA THR A 50 -3.29 -19.97 9.77
C THR A 50 -2.45 -19.28 8.71
N THR A 51 -1.23 -19.77 8.47
CA THR A 51 -0.38 -19.27 7.38
C THR A 51 -1.01 -19.41 6.00
N LYS A 52 -1.90 -20.39 5.81
CA LYS A 52 -2.68 -20.55 4.57
C LYS A 52 -3.62 -19.36 4.31
N ASP A 53 -4.12 -18.72 5.36
CA ASP A 53 -4.95 -17.53 5.22
C ASP A 53 -4.15 -16.32 4.70
N LEU A 54 -2.86 -16.23 5.03
CA LEU A 54 -1.96 -15.24 4.43
C LEU A 54 -1.69 -15.52 2.95
N GLU A 55 -1.64 -16.79 2.52
CA GLU A 55 -1.41 -17.12 1.11
C GLU A 55 -2.54 -16.61 0.23
N ASN A 56 -3.78 -16.58 0.74
CA ASN A 56 -4.92 -16.00 0.03
C ASN A 56 -4.75 -14.49 -0.25
N LEU A 57 -3.97 -13.78 0.56
CA LEU A 57 -3.70 -12.34 0.40
C LEU A 57 -2.75 -12.04 -0.77
N ARG A 58 -2.14 -13.06 -1.38
CA ARG A 58 -1.38 -12.92 -2.63
C ARG A 58 -2.28 -12.72 -3.85
N ASN A 59 -3.54 -13.12 -3.75
CA ASN A 59 -4.51 -12.96 -4.82
C ASN A 59 -5.18 -11.57 -4.74
N GLU A 60 -5.98 -11.22 -5.74
CA GLU A 60 -6.86 -10.05 -5.66
C GLU A 60 -8.10 -10.36 -4.80
N PRO A 61 -8.69 -9.35 -4.12
CA PRO A 61 -9.97 -9.52 -3.42
C PRO A 61 -11.10 -9.91 -4.40
N PRO A 62 -12.18 -10.56 -3.95
CA PRO A 62 -12.53 -10.79 -2.55
C PRO A 62 -11.78 -11.97 -1.91
N TYR A 63 -11.32 -11.77 -0.69
CA TYR A 63 -10.65 -12.79 0.11
C TYR A 63 -11.64 -13.67 0.87
N PRO A 64 -11.28 -14.94 1.18
CA PRO A 64 -12.01 -15.76 2.14
C PRO A 64 -12.17 -15.06 3.50
N GLU A 65 -13.21 -15.43 4.25
CA GLU A 65 -13.63 -14.74 5.49
C GLU A 65 -12.46 -14.47 6.46
N THR A 66 -11.70 -15.50 6.84
CA THR A 66 -10.56 -15.38 7.76
C THR A 66 -9.48 -14.42 7.23
N SER A 67 -9.16 -14.52 5.94
CA SER A 67 -8.21 -13.61 5.27
C SER A 67 -8.73 -12.17 5.24
N ALA A 68 -10.03 -11.96 5.01
CA ALA A 68 -10.66 -10.66 5.09
C ALA A 68 -10.62 -10.09 6.52
N CYS A 69 -10.74 -10.93 7.55
CA CYS A 69 -10.57 -10.53 8.95
C CYS A 69 -9.14 -10.05 9.23
N ILE A 70 -8.12 -10.72 8.70
CA ILE A 70 -6.71 -10.27 8.80
C ILE A 70 -6.57 -8.88 8.17
N VAL A 71 -7.07 -8.70 6.94
CA VAL A 71 -7.01 -7.42 6.22
C VAL A 71 -7.71 -6.32 7.00
N LYS A 72 -8.93 -6.57 7.50
CA LYS A 72 -9.64 -5.60 8.34
C LYS A 72 -8.82 -5.21 9.58
N CYS A 73 -8.28 -6.18 10.31
CA CYS A 73 -7.45 -5.91 11.48
C CYS A 73 -6.23 -5.04 11.13
N LEU A 74 -5.58 -5.31 10.00
CA LEU A 74 -4.47 -4.48 9.51
C LEU A 74 -4.92 -3.05 9.23
N LEU A 75 -6.04 -2.89 8.50
CA LEU A 75 -6.63 -1.59 8.18
C LEU A 75 -7.05 -0.81 9.45
N GLU A 76 -7.51 -1.50 10.49
CA GLU A 76 -7.80 -0.91 11.80
C GLU A 76 -6.53 -0.41 12.49
N LYS A 77 -5.45 -1.21 12.48
CA LYS A 77 -4.16 -0.82 13.09
C LYS A 77 -3.56 0.43 12.45
N ILE A 78 -3.70 0.60 11.13
CA ILE A 78 -3.22 1.78 10.41
C ILE A 78 -4.26 2.90 10.31
N GLY A 79 -5.43 2.72 10.92
CA GLY A 79 -6.49 3.73 11.03
C GLY A 79 -7.35 3.94 9.78
N VAL A 80 -7.11 3.18 8.70
CA VAL A 80 -7.93 3.19 7.47
C VAL A 80 -9.35 2.70 7.74
N VAL A 81 -9.50 1.78 8.69
CA VAL A 81 -10.79 1.42 9.29
C VAL A 81 -10.83 1.95 10.72
N LYS A 82 -11.91 2.64 11.08
CA LYS A 82 -12.12 3.16 12.44
C LYS A 82 -13.58 3.02 12.82
N SER A 83 -13.85 2.54 14.04
CA SER A 83 -15.21 2.31 14.54
C SER A 83 -16.05 1.45 13.58
N ASN A 84 -15.41 0.43 12.97
CA ASN A 84 -16.01 -0.46 11.97
C ASN A 84 -16.51 0.26 10.70
N ARG A 85 -15.82 1.32 10.27
CA ARG A 85 -16.14 2.10 9.07
C ARG A 85 -14.86 2.49 8.34
N TYR A 86 -14.96 2.71 7.03
CA TYR A 86 -13.87 3.35 6.29
C TYR A 86 -13.59 4.76 6.84
N SER A 87 -12.32 5.11 6.95
CA SER A 87 -11.85 6.39 7.46
C SER A 87 -11.04 7.09 6.37
N LYS A 88 -11.67 8.05 5.68
CA LYS A 88 -10.99 8.93 4.70
C LYS A 88 -9.72 9.57 5.26
N MET A 89 -9.81 10.11 6.48
CA MET A 89 -8.66 10.70 7.17
C MET A 89 -7.58 9.66 7.49
N GLY A 90 -7.98 8.46 7.89
CA GLY A 90 -7.07 7.35 8.16
C GLY A 90 -6.32 6.90 6.92
N PHE A 91 -7.04 6.72 5.81
CA PHE A 91 -6.44 6.43 4.51
C PHE A 91 -5.43 7.50 4.10
N MET A 92 -5.81 8.78 4.15
CA MET A 92 -4.90 9.86 3.81
C MET A 92 -3.66 9.87 4.73
N THR A 93 -3.82 9.58 6.01
CA THR A 93 -2.70 9.47 6.96
C THR A 93 -1.76 8.32 6.59
N ALA A 94 -2.31 7.16 6.23
CA ALA A 94 -1.53 5.98 5.87
C ALA A 94 -0.74 6.15 4.57
N VAL A 95 -1.33 6.80 3.55
CA VAL A 95 -0.68 6.95 2.22
C VAL A 95 0.22 8.17 2.10
N THR A 96 0.01 9.22 2.90
CA THR A 96 0.79 10.47 2.80
C THR A 96 2.32 10.24 2.84
N PRO A 97 2.90 9.45 3.76
CA PRO A 97 4.34 9.21 3.79
C PRO A 97 4.91 8.62 2.49
N LEU A 98 4.08 7.93 1.71
CA LEU A 98 4.48 7.29 0.45
C LEU A 98 4.45 8.24 -0.74
N VAL A 99 3.62 9.28 -0.69
CA VAL A 99 3.30 10.10 -1.86
C VAL A 99 3.49 11.61 -1.65
N PHE A 100 3.78 12.10 -0.45
CA PHE A 100 3.81 13.54 -0.11
C PHE A 100 4.73 14.40 -0.98
N THR A 101 5.82 13.84 -1.50
CA THR A 101 6.75 14.54 -2.38
C THR A 101 6.24 14.69 -3.81
N ASN A 102 5.19 13.95 -4.19
CA ASN A 102 4.60 13.95 -5.52
C ASN A 102 3.16 14.45 -5.48
N LYS A 103 2.96 15.73 -5.85
CA LYS A 103 1.65 16.38 -5.84
C LYS A 103 0.59 15.62 -6.65
N LYS A 104 0.95 15.08 -7.82
CA LYS A 104 0.03 14.30 -8.67
C LYS A 104 -0.42 13.01 -7.98
N LYS A 105 0.50 12.30 -7.32
CA LYS A 105 0.16 11.10 -6.54
C LYS A 105 -0.67 11.45 -5.30
N MET A 106 -0.36 12.54 -4.61
CA MET A 106 -1.17 13.02 -3.48
C MET A 106 -2.61 13.35 -3.88
N GLU A 107 -2.78 14.06 -4.99
CA GLU A 107 -4.10 14.39 -5.53
C GLU A 107 -4.86 13.15 -5.96
N HIS A 108 -4.18 12.21 -6.64
CA HIS A 108 -4.76 10.93 -7.00
C HIS A 108 -5.24 10.14 -5.77
N MET A 109 -4.42 10.03 -4.73
CA MET A 109 -4.79 9.37 -3.47
C MET A 109 -5.97 10.08 -2.78
N ARG A 110 -6.07 11.41 -2.86
CA ARG A 110 -7.25 12.13 -2.36
C ARG A 110 -8.52 11.69 -3.10
N THR A 111 -8.48 11.60 -4.43
CA THR A 111 -9.62 11.12 -5.24
C THR A 111 -10.00 9.68 -4.89
N VAL A 112 -9.02 8.79 -4.72
CA VAL A 112 -9.25 7.40 -4.25
C VAL A 112 -9.99 7.42 -2.93
N SER A 113 -9.52 8.25 -1.99
CA SER A 113 -10.10 8.34 -0.66
C SER A 113 -11.54 8.84 -0.68
N GLU A 114 -11.85 9.85 -1.49
CA GLU A 114 -13.19 10.40 -1.65
C GLU A 114 -14.15 9.43 -2.35
N ASN A 115 -13.67 8.65 -3.32
CA ASN A 115 -14.49 7.66 -4.00
C ASN A 115 -14.82 6.49 -3.06
N CYS A 116 -13.84 6.00 -2.28
CA CYS A 116 -14.09 4.93 -1.32
C CYS A 116 -14.95 5.36 -0.13
N ASP A 117 -14.89 6.61 0.30
CA ASP A 117 -15.81 7.17 1.31
C ASP A 117 -17.29 7.11 0.85
N LYS A 118 -17.53 7.16 -0.46
CA LYS A 118 -18.87 7.08 -1.07
C LYS A 118 -19.30 5.65 -1.39
N GLU A 119 -18.36 4.83 -1.85
CA GLU A 119 -18.64 3.47 -2.34
C GLU A 119 -18.69 2.44 -1.23
N VAL A 120 -17.82 2.55 -0.21
CA VAL A 120 -17.81 1.62 0.91
C VAL A 120 -19.08 1.80 1.74
N ASN A 121 -19.96 0.84 1.59
CA ASN A 121 -21.24 0.73 2.26
C ASN A 121 -21.01 0.16 3.67
N HIS A 122 -21.82 0.59 4.63
CA HIS A 122 -21.67 0.21 6.04
C HIS A 122 -22.58 -0.97 6.43
N LYS A 123 -23.08 -1.68 5.42
CA LYS A 123 -24.06 -2.77 5.56
C LYS A 123 -23.36 -4.08 5.21
N HIS A 124 -22.59 -4.61 6.15
CA HIS A 124 -21.91 -5.88 5.98
C HIS A 124 -22.69 -7.00 6.67
N GLU A 125 -22.70 -8.19 6.07
CA GLU A 125 -23.26 -9.40 6.66
C GLU A 125 -22.36 -9.92 7.77
N THR A 126 -21.04 -9.69 7.67
CA THR A 126 -20.06 -10.02 8.73
C THR A 126 -19.14 -8.84 9.05
N PRO A 127 -18.54 -8.80 10.26
CA PRO A 127 -17.56 -7.79 10.59
C PRO A 127 -16.33 -7.79 9.66
N CYS A 128 -15.97 -8.91 9.04
CA CYS A 128 -14.74 -9.05 8.25
C CYS A 128 -14.89 -8.63 6.79
N GLN A 129 -16.10 -8.69 6.24
CA GLN A 129 -16.40 -8.26 4.86
C GLN A 129 -15.97 -6.81 4.57
N LEU A 130 -15.97 -5.93 5.58
CA LEU A 130 -15.44 -4.57 5.45
C LEU A 130 -13.98 -4.53 4.94
N GLY A 131 -13.15 -5.51 5.31
CA GLY A 131 -11.77 -5.63 4.82
C GLY A 131 -11.72 -5.84 3.31
N ASN A 132 -12.60 -6.69 2.77
CA ASN A 132 -12.73 -6.93 1.34
C ASN A 132 -13.24 -5.69 0.61
N GLU A 133 -14.24 -5.03 1.15
CA GLU A 133 -14.88 -3.88 0.51
C GLU A 133 -13.93 -2.69 0.41
N VAL A 134 -13.25 -2.35 1.50
CA VAL A 134 -12.24 -1.28 1.52
C VAL A 134 -11.11 -1.60 0.55
N THR A 135 -10.56 -2.81 0.58
CA THR A 135 -9.43 -3.18 -0.29
C THR A 135 -9.83 -3.19 -1.76
N THR A 136 -10.99 -3.75 -2.09
CA THR A 136 -11.55 -3.76 -3.45
C THR A 136 -11.71 -2.34 -3.97
N CYS A 137 -12.28 -1.44 -3.16
CA CYS A 137 -12.45 -0.06 -3.58
C CYS A 137 -11.11 0.64 -3.84
N ILE A 138 -10.14 0.50 -2.93
CA ILE A 138 -8.81 1.09 -3.11
C ILE A 138 -8.18 0.56 -4.39
N PHE A 139 -8.23 -0.75 -4.62
CA PHE A 139 -7.65 -1.40 -5.80
C PHE A 139 -8.33 -1.02 -7.12
N LYS A 140 -9.63 -0.70 -7.08
CA LYS A 140 -10.38 -0.18 -8.23
C LYS A 140 -9.89 1.20 -8.65
N TYR A 141 -9.59 2.08 -7.69
CA TYR A 141 -9.20 3.47 -7.96
C TYR A 141 -7.70 3.73 -7.95
N ALA A 142 -6.90 2.83 -7.37
CA ALA A 142 -5.45 2.88 -7.27
C ALA A 142 -4.84 1.50 -7.61
N PRO A 143 -4.92 1.05 -8.88
CA PRO A 143 -4.41 -0.26 -9.29
C PRO A 143 -2.89 -0.40 -9.12
N GLU A 144 -2.16 0.70 -9.00
CA GLU A 144 -0.73 0.70 -8.67
C GLU A 144 -0.41 0.23 -7.24
N LEU A 145 -1.42 0.19 -6.36
CA LEU A 145 -1.28 -0.34 -5.00
C LEU A 145 -1.54 -1.85 -4.92
N HIS A 146 -1.88 -2.49 -6.04
CA HIS A 146 -1.93 -3.95 -6.11
C HIS A 146 -0.54 -4.49 -5.78
N PHE A 147 -0.48 -5.45 -4.85
CA PHE A 147 0.75 -6.22 -4.62
C PHE A 147 0.97 -7.18 -5.80
N LYS A 148 1.41 -6.66 -6.94
CA LYS A 148 1.86 -7.52 -8.05
C LYS A 148 3.22 -8.10 -7.68
N SER A 149 3.24 -9.41 -7.46
CA SER A 149 4.47 -10.19 -7.39
C SER A 149 5.20 -10.21 -8.73
#